data_AF-A0A0F3N4H1-F1
#
_entry.id   AF-A0A0F3N4H1-F1
#
_cell.length_a   1.000
_cell.length_b   1.000
_cell.length_c   1.000
_cell.angle_alpha   90.00
_cell.angle_beta   90.00
_cell.angle_gamma   90.00
#
_symmetry.space_group_name_H-M   'P 1'
#
loop_
_entity.id
_entity.type
_entity.pdbx_description
1 polymer ?
#
loop_
_entity_poly.entity_id
_entity_poly.type
_entity_poly.pdbx_seq_one_letter_code
_entity_poly.pdbx_strand_id
1 'polypeptide(L)'
;MTINNDVYINQLKAAMLICKLIDQVFEAFINPNITSKFWFTKSSDKLEVKKQITWTWEMYGFSAQINVQEIEKNKKNTYCMGCV
;
A
#
# COMPACT_ATOMS: atom_id res chain seq x y z
N MET A 1 40.39 -7.65 -8.19
CA MET A 1 39.55 -6.55 -8.72
C MET A 1 38.12 -7.08 -8.79
N THR A 2 37.42 -7.08 -7.66
CA THR A 2 35.99 -7.42 -7.62
C THR A 2 35.24 -6.11 -7.70
N ILE A 3 34.66 -5.87 -8.87
CA ILE A 3 33.73 -4.76 -9.07
C ILE A 3 32.45 -5.23 -8.38
N ASN A 4 32.18 -4.71 -7.18
CA ASN A 4 30.85 -4.80 -6.62
C ASN A 4 29.96 -4.00 -7.58
N ASN A 5 29.22 -4.72 -8.43
CA ASN A 5 28.07 -4.14 -9.10
C ASN A 5 27.07 -3.81 -7.99
N ASP A 6 27.23 -2.64 -7.39
CA ASP A 6 26.18 -2.00 -6.63
C ASP A 6 25.03 -1.79 -7.60
N VAL A 7 24.12 -2.76 -7.60
CA VAL A 7 22.87 -2.77 -8.32
C VAL A 7 22.19 -1.44 -7.99
N TYR A 8 21.94 -0.61 -9.00
CA TYR A 8 21.13 0.60 -8.86
C TYR A 8 19.69 0.17 -8.51
N ILE A 9 19.42 -0.04 -7.22
CA ILE A 9 18.06 -0.29 -6.76
C ILE A 9 17.45 1.08 -6.46
N ASN A 10 16.60 1.57 -7.37
CA ASN A 10 15.79 2.78 -7.21
C ASN A 10 14.74 2.56 -6.10
N GLN A 11 15.18 2.46 -4.85
CA GLN A 11 14.34 2.28 -3.68
C GLN A 11 14.18 3.61 -2.94
N LEU A 12 12.94 4.00 -2.70
CA LEU A 12 12.61 5.13 -1.85
C LEU A 12 12.08 4.60 -0.52
N LYS A 13 12.66 5.08 0.59
CA LYS A 13 12.23 4.75 1.94
C LYS A 13 11.70 6.01 2.63
N ALA A 14 10.48 5.93 3.14
CA ALA A 14 9.87 6.96 3.95
C ALA A 14 9.37 6.35 5.27
N ALA A 15 9.39 7.15 6.34
CA ALA A 15 8.87 6.78 7.65
C ALA A 15 8.09 7.95 8.26
N MET A 16 7.03 7.65 8.99
CA MET A 16 6.18 8.63 9.67
C MET A 16 5.80 8.10 11.05
N LEU A 17 5.81 8.97 12.06
CA LEU A 17 5.34 8.65 13.40
C LEU A 17 3.82 8.84 13.49
N ILE A 18 3.09 7.85 14.01
CA ILE A 18 1.63 7.91 14.21
C ILE A 18 1.34 7.70 15.70
N CYS A 19 0.80 8.72 16.37
CA CYS A 19 0.45 8.66 17.80
C CYS A 19 -0.91 8.01 18.06
N LYS A 20 -1.13 6.78 17.56
CA LYS A 20 -2.35 5.98 17.76
C LYS A 20 -2.01 4.51 18.04
N LEU A 21 -2.97 3.76 18.57
CA LEU A 21 -2.83 2.32 18.82
C LEU A 21 -2.58 1.56 17.51
N ILE A 22 -1.72 0.54 17.55
CA ILE A 22 -1.31 -0.22 16.35
C ILE A 22 -2.50 -0.87 15.64
N ASP A 23 -3.49 -1.39 16.38
CA ASP A 23 -4.70 -1.98 15.80
C ASP A 23 -5.51 -0.95 15.02
N GLN A 24 -5.62 0.28 15.53
CA GLN A 24 -6.32 1.36 14.83
C GLN A 24 -5.58 1.81 13.57
N VAL A 25 -4.24 1.83 13.62
CA VAL A 25 -3.42 2.16 12.46
C VAL A 25 -3.57 1.09 11.39
N PHE A 26 -3.49 -0.18 11.77
CA PHE A 26 -3.67 -1.31 10.85
C PHE A 26 -5.07 -1.28 10.20
N GLU A 27 -6.13 -1.13 10.99
CA GLU A 27 -7.51 -0.99 10.48
C GLU A 27 -7.66 0.20 9.52
N ALA A 28 -6.98 1.32 9.79
CA ALA A 28 -7.02 2.50 8.91
C ALA A 28 -6.41 2.26 7.53
N PHE A 29 -5.48 1.30 7.39
CA PHE A 29 -4.93 0.89 6.10
C PHE A 29 -5.73 -0.22 5.42
N ILE A 30 -6.40 -1.10 6.15
CA ILE A 30 -7.18 -2.20 5.58
C ILE A 30 -8.59 -1.78 5.16
N ASN A 31 -9.21 -0.88 5.93
CA ASN A 31 -10.60 -0.49 5.73
C ASN A 31 -10.72 0.67 4.73
N PRO A 32 -11.28 0.44 3.53
CA PRO A 32 -11.37 1.46 2.49
C PRO A 32 -12.22 2.68 2.92
N ASN A 33 -13.14 2.52 3.88
CA ASN A 33 -13.92 3.64 4.44
C ASN A 33 -13.06 4.64 5.24
N ILE A 34 -11.90 4.20 5.73
CA ILE A 34 -10.95 5.03 6.46
C ILE A 34 -9.81 5.46 5.54
N THR A 35 -9.22 4.51 4.79
CA THR A 35 -8.09 4.77 3.89
C THR A 35 -8.43 5.78 2.80
N SER A 36 -9.68 5.81 2.32
CA SER A 36 -10.14 6.79 1.33
C SER A 36 -10.12 8.24 1.82
N LYS A 37 -10.04 8.47 3.14
CA LYS A 37 -10.00 9.82 3.69
C LYS A 37 -8.64 10.49 3.55
N PHE A 38 -7.57 9.72 3.30
CA PHE A 38 -6.20 10.24 3.28
C PHE A 38 -5.30 9.69 2.16
N TRP A 39 -5.69 8.63 1.44
CA TRP A 39 -4.84 8.02 0.40
C TRP A 39 -5.45 8.07 -1.00
N PHE A 40 -6.64 7.49 -1.22
CA PHE A 40 -7.33 7.41 -2.53
C PHE A 40 -8.77 7.91 -2.42
N THR A 41 -9.45 8.21 -3.53
CA THR A 41 -10.85 8.67 -3.46
C THR A 41 -11.84 7.51 -3.35
N LYS A 42 -11.62 6.44 -4.11
CA LYS A 42 -12.42 5.21 -4.07
C LYS A 42 -11.54 3.96 -4.13
N SER A 43 -12.00 2.89 -3.50
CA SER A 43 -11.46 1.53 -3.67
C SER A 43 -12.58 0.62 -4.12
N SER A 44 -12.28 -0.33 -5.01
CA SER A 44 -13.26 -1.34 -5.43
C SER A 44 -13.68 -2.25 -4.27
N ASP A 45 -12.75 -2.61 -3.39
CA ASP A 45 -12.96 -3.62 -2.37
C ASP A 45 -12.10 -3.39 -1.12
N LYS A 46 -12.35 -4.18 -0.08
CA LYS A 46 -11.48 -4.28 1.10
C LYS A 46 -10.16 -4.95 0.75
N LEU A 47 -9.09 -4.54 1.43
CA LEU A 47 -7.78 -5.14 1.31
C LEU A 47 -7.77 -6.53 1.97
N GLU A 48 -7.73 -7.58 1.16
CA GLU A 48 -7.58 -8.96 1.62
C GLU A 48 -6.44 -9.63 0.86
N VAL A 49 -5.73 -10.53 1.51
CA VAL A 49 -4.57 -11.23 0.94
C VAL A 49 -5.00 -11.97 -0.33
N LYS A 50 -4.20 -11.88 -1.40
CA LYS A 50 -4.46 -12.48 -2.73
C LYS A 50 -5.63 -11.88 -3.50
N LYS A 51 -6.20 -10.76 -3.08
CA LYS A 51 -7.15 -10.00 -3.90
C LYS A 51 -6.45 -8.92 -4.71
N GLN A 52 -6.97 -8.72 -5.93
CA GLN A 52 -6.65 -7.58 -6.76
C GLN A 52 -7.72 -6.51 -6.54
N ILE A 53 -7.30 -5.30 -6.17
CA ILE A 53 -8.19 -4.17 -5.93
C ILE A 53 -7.80 -3.01 -6.84
N THR A 54 -8.75 -2.14 -7.16
CA THR A 54 -8.46 -0.90 -7.89
C THR A 54 -8.63 0.28 -6.97
N TRP A 55 -7.60 1.12 -6.88
CA TRP A 55 -7.67 2.43 -6.24
C TRP A 55 -7.86 3.50 -7.29
N THR A 56 -8.83 4.38 -7.06
CA THR A 56 -9.20 5.46 -7.98
C THR A 56 -9.03 6.80 -7.29
N TRP A 57 -8.31 7.70 -7.95
CA TRP A 57 -8.20 9.11 -7.60
C TRP A 57 -9.06 9.92 -8.58
N GLU A 58 -10.34 10.12 -8.23
CA GLU A 58 -11.32 10.74 -9.13
C GLU A 58 -10.93 12.18 -9.51
N MET A 59 -10.32 12.91 -8.58
CA MET A 59 -9.82 14.27 -8.82
C MET A 59 -8.74 14.35 -9.92
N TYR A 60 -8.02 13.27 -10.17
CA TYR A 60 -6.97 13.20 -11.18
C TYR A 60 -7.35 12.32 -12.37
N GLY A 61 -8.58 11.75 -12.40
CA GLY A 61 -8.99 10.80 -13.42
C GLY A 61 -8.10 9.55 -13.51
N PHE A 62 -7.39 9.22 -12.44
CA PHE A 62 -6.36 8.17 -12.42
C PHE A 62 -6.85 6.96 -11.62
N SER A 63 -6.53 5.75 -12.09
CA SER A 63 -6.79 4.51 -11.37
C SER A 63 -5.60 3.57 -11.45
N ALA A 64 -5.36 2.84 -10.38
CA ALA A 64 -4.27 1.87 -10.29
C ALA A 64 -4.77 0.53 -9.75
N GLN A 65 -4.27 -0.54 -10.36
CA GLN A 65 -4.49 -1.90 -9.88
C GLN A 65 -3.42 -2.27 -8.87
N ILE A 66 -3.87 -2.73 -7.71
CA ILE A 66 -3.03 -3.14 -6.59
C ILE A 66 -3.29 -4.62 -6.32
N ASN A 67 -2.21 -5.41 -6.29
CA ASN A 67 -2.25 -6.79 -5.87
C ASN A 67 -1.73 -6.91 -4.43
N VAL A 68 -2.54 -7.49 -3.55
CA VAL A 68 -2.20 -7.67 -2.13
C VAL A 68 -1.40 -8.95 -1.96
N GLN A 69 -0.09 -8.83 -1.72
CA GLN A 69 0.80 -9.97 -1.57
C GLN A 69 0.71 -10.59 -0.17
N GLU A 70 0.81 -9.75 0.86
CA GLU A 70 0.91 -10.22 2.24
C GLU A 70 0.30 -9.18 3.19
N ILE A 71 -0.47 -9.65 4.17
CA ILE A 71 -0.97 -8.84 5.28
C ILE A 71 -0.65 -9.60 6.58
N GLU A 72 0.29 -9.08 7.35
CA GLU A 72 0.56 -9.49 8.71
C GLU A 72 -0.04 -8.48 9.68
N LYS A 73 -1.04 -8.91 10.46
CA LYS A 73 -1.73 -8.08 11.44
C LYS A 73 -0.73 -7.35 12.35
N ASN A 74 -0.84 -6.03 12.42
CA ASN A 74 -0.04 -5.15 13.28
C ASN A 74 1.49 -5.20 13.05
N LYS A 75 1.94 -5.70 11.89
CA LYS A 75 3.38 -5.79 11.58
C LYS A 75 3.72 -5.21 10.22
N LYS A 76 3.21 -5.80 9.16
CA LYS A 76 3.67 -5.53 7.81
C LYS A 76 2.58 -5.83 6.80
N ASN A 77 2.41 -4.92 5.85
CA ASN A 77 1.54 -5.12 4.72
C ASN A 77 2.35 -4.86 3.46
N THR A 78 2.34 -5.82 2.54
CA THR A 78 3.07 -5.73 1.26
C THR A 78 2.06 -5.72 0.11
N TYR A 79 2.16 -4.70 -0.72
CA TYR A 79 1.32 -4.51 -1.89
C TYR A 79 2.20 -4.32 -3.11
N CYS A 80 1.79 -4.88 -4.25
CA CYS A 80 2.40 -4.55 -5.54
C CYS A 80 1.42 -3.72 -6.37
N MET A 81 1.88 -2.59 -6.89
CA MET A 81 1.13 -1.76 -7.83
C MET A 81 1.63 -2.06 -9.25
N GLY A 82 0.74 -2.50 -10.14
CA GLY A 82 1.09 -2.82 -11.54
C GLY A 82 1.80 -4.16 -11.75
N CYS A 83 1.77 -5.09 -10.79
CA CYS A 83 2.13 -6.49 -11.06
C CYS A 83 1.04 -7.13 -11.92
N VAL A 84 1.38 -7.50 -13.17
CA VAL A 84 0.56 -8.34 -14.06
C VAL A 84 0.95 -9.79 -13.87
#